data_AF-H8Z669-F1
#
_entry.id   AF-H8Z669-F1
#
_cell.length_a   1.000
_cell.length_b   1.000
_cell.length_c   1.000
_cell.angle_alpha   90.00
_cell.angle_beta   90.00
_cell.angle_gamma   90.00
#
_symmetry.space_group_name_H-M   'P 1'
#
loop_
_entity.id
_entity.type
_entity.pdbx_description
1 polymer ?
#
loop_
_entity_poly.entity_id
_entity_poly.type
_entity_poly.pdbx_seq_one_letter_code
_entity_poly.pdbx_strand_id
1 'polypeptide(L)'
;MRSAITQLESEIWNSCVRQLAARDEKTANRWQTDEFAHLNERFLVQPLPAELEPLVSQAVMQWQQIEQQVCGKLGMTSEQFLHSFEKVRHDFISDGKKWEPIIGAMQDGVAGAVRNMDWVNLFSWVLPKAVREPGGQYLSVGKVVTAIFYCELLSKYGKRDENGYLRKIEARWRLVNELT
;
A
#
# COMPACT_ATOMS: atom_id res chain seq x y z
N MET A 1 -15.88 -18.48 0.67
CA MET A 1 -15.64 -17.72 1.91
C MET A 1 -14.85 -16.47 1.55
N ARG A 2 -15.26 -15.27 1.96
CA ARG A 2 -14.46 -14.04 1.75
C ARG A 2 -13.28 -14.05 2.72
N SER A 3 -12.11 -13.55 2.30
CA SER A 3 -10.95 -13.40 3.20
C SER A 3 -11.20 -12.30 4.23
N ALA A 4 -10.56 -12.38 5.40
CA ALA A 4 -10.67 -11.37 6.45
C ALA A 4 -10.23 -9.99 5.95
N ILE A 5 -9.16 -9.92 5.12
CA ILE A 5 -8.71 -8.68 4.50
C ILE A 5 -9.79 -8.05 3.59
N THR A 6 -10.43 -8.85 2.73
CA THR A 6 -11.49 -8.35 1.83
C THR A 6 -12.74 -7.96 2.60
N GLN A 7 -13.09 -8.69 3.65
CA GLN A 7 -14.20 -8.30 4.52
C GLN A 7 -13.90 -6.98 5.23
N LEU A 8 -12.71 -6.85 5.83
CA LEU A 8 -12.29 -5.65 6.53
C LEU A 8 -12.27 -4.43 5.61
N GLU A 9 -11.70 -4.57 4.41
CA GLU A 9 -11.65 -3.50 3.41
C GLU A 9 -13.04 -2.93 3.13
N SER A 10 -14.04 -3.80 2.91
CA SER A 10 -15.43 -3.38 2.70
C SER A 10 -16.05 -2.69 3.92
N GLU A 11 -15.83 -3.21 5.13
CA GLU A 11 -16.42 -2.64 6.36
C GLU A 11 -15.80 -1.29 6.73
N ILE A 12 -14.48 -1.17 6.59
CA ILE A 12 -13.72 0.05 6.92
C ILE A 12 -14.06 1.20 5.98
N TRP A 13 -14.24 0.94 4.68
CA TRP A 13 -14.63 2.00 3.74
C TRP A 13 -15.96 2.65 4.11
N ASN A 14 -16.91 1.86 4.60
CA ASN A 14 -18.24 2.35 4.99
C ASN A 14 -18.23 3.05 6.36
N SER A 15 -17.39 2.56 7.28
CA SER A 15 -17.43 2.94 8.69
C SER A 15 -16.41 4.02 9.04
N CYS A 16 -15.22 3.97 8.45
CA CYS A 16 -14.08 4.79 8.86
C CYS A 16 -13.71 5.86 7.85
N VAL A 17 -14.18 5.81 6.60
CA VAL A 17 -13.75 6.78 5.59
C VAL A 17 -14.89 7.68 5.15
N ARG A 18 -14.62 8.99 5.13
CA ARG A 18 -15.55 10.02 4.63
C ARG A 18 -14.88 10.81 3.53
N GLN A 19 -15.53 10.87 2.37
CA GLN A 19 -15.07 11.69 1.25
C GLN A 19 -15.60 13.12 1.40
N LEU A 20 -14.71 14.09 1.26
CA LEU A 20 -15.00 15.51 1.27
C LEU A 20 -15.23 16.02 -0.15
N ALA A 21 -16.10 17.03 -0.27
CA ALA A 21 -16.24 17.79 -1.51
C ALA A 21 -15.10 18.81 -1.62
N ALA A 22 -14.62 19.04 -2.85
CA ALA A 22 -13.67 20.12 -3.12
C ALA A 22 -14.34 21.47 -2.84
N ARG A 23 -13.60 22.38 -2.22
CA ARG A 23 -14.12 23.72 -1.88
C ARG A 23 -14.13 24.67 -3.09
N ASP A 24 -13.27 24.40 -4.06
CA ASP A 24 -13.10 25.17 -5.28
C ASP A 24 -12.50 24.30 -6.40
N GLU A 25 -12.50 24.84 -7.62
CA GLU A 25 -11.96 24.18 -8.81
C GLU A 25 -10.46 23.90 -8.70
N LYS A 26 -9.70 24.79 -8.05
CA LYS A 26 -8.25 24.62 -7.85
C LYS A 26 -7.95 23.37 -7.02
N THR A 27 -8.70 23.16 -5.94
CA THR A 27 -8.61 21.99 -5.07
C THR A 27 -9.00 20.73 -5.85
N ALA A 28 -10.09 20.79 -6.63
CA ALA A 28 -10.52 19.67 -7.47
C ALA A 28 -9.43 19.27 -8.49
N ASN A 29 -8.84 20.25 -9.18
CA ASN A 29 -7.77 20.02 -10.17
C ASN A 29 -6.51 19.46 -9.51
N ARG A 30 -6.16 19.93 -8.30
CA ARG A 30 -5.04 19.38 -7.54
C ARG A 30 -5.28 17.91 -7.20
N TRP A 31 -6.45 17.55 -6.70
CA TRP A 31 -6.77 16.15 -6.39
C TRP A 31 -6.84 15.23 -7.61
N GLN A 32 -6.98 15.76 -8.83
CA GLN A 32 -6.93 14.96 -10.06
C GLN A 32 -5.50 14.71 -10.56
N THR A 33 -4.58 15.61 -10.24
CA THR A 33 -3.21 15.63 -10.79
C THR A 33 -2.16 15.17 -9.77
N ASP A 34 -2.45 15.30 -8.48
CA ASP A 34 -1.60 14.87 -7.36
C ASP A 34 -2.32 13.83 -6.51
N GLU A 35 -1.98 12.56 -6.72
CA GLU A 35 -2.57 11.43 -5.99
C GLU A 35 -2.24 11.47 -4.49
N PHE A 36 -1.11 12.07 -4.11
CA PHE A 36 -0.75 12.20 -2.70
C PHE A 36 -1.66 13.22 -2.01
N ALA A 37 -1.89 14.38 -2.65
CA ALA A 37 -2.87 15.36 -2.17
C ALA A 37 -4.29 14.77 -2.17
N HIS A 38 -4.66 14.02 -3.21
CA HIS A 38 -5.94 13.33 -3.30
C HIS A 38 -6.24 12.50 -2.04
N LEU A 39 -5.29 11.70 -1.57
CA LEU A 39 -5.50 10.83 -0.41
C LEU A 39 -5.48 11.56 0.93
N ASN A 40 -4.63 12.59 1.06
CA ASN A 40 -4.50 13.32 2.32
C ASN A 40 -5.56 14.39 2.56
N GLU A 41 -6.12 14.96 1.49
CA GLU A 41 -7.02 16.12 1.61
C GLU A 41 -8.47 15.78 1.31
N ARG A 42 -8.73 14.86 0.36
CA ARG A 42 -10.11 14.53 -0.02
C ARG A 42 -10.81 13.61 0.97
N PHE A 43 -10.06 12.86 1.77
CA PHE A 43 -10.62 11.82 2.62
C PHE A 43 -10.27 12.06 4.08
N LEU A 44 -11.30 11.99 4.92
CA LEU A 44 -11.16 11.96 6.37
C LEU A 44 -11.26 10.51 6.84
N VAL A 45 -10.26 10.06 7.61
CA VAL A 45 -10.28 8.77 8.28
C VAL A 45 -10.69 8.97 9.74
N GLN A 46 -11.81 8.36 10.12
CA GLN A 46 -12.38 8.35 11.46
C GLN A 46 -11.79 7.17 12.28
N PRO A 47 -11.85 7.23 13.62
CA PRO A 47 -11.40 6.13 14.47
C PRO A 47 -12.12 4.82 14.15
N LEU A 48 -11.40 3.70 14.34
CA LEU A 48 -11.95 2.36 14.16
C LEU A 48 -13.09 2.10 15.18
N PRO A 49 -14.28 1.65 14.74
CA PRO A 49 -15.31 1.12 15.63
C PRO A 49 -14.83 -0.14 16.35
N ALA A 50 -15.15 -0.26 17.65
CA ALA A 50 -14.68 -1.37 18.49
C ALA A 50 -15.11 -2.75 17.96
N GLU A 51 -16.29 -2.83 17.33
CA GLU A 51 -16.80 -4.05 16.70
C GLU A 51 -15.93 -4.58 15.55
N LEU A 52 -15.09 -3.74 14.95
CA LEU A 52 -14.18 -4.13 13.87
C LEU A 52 -12.81 -4.59 14.37
N GLU A 53 -12.44 -4.37 15.63
CA GLU A 53 -11.13 -4.75 16.19
C GLU A 53 -10.79 -6.24 15.97
N PRO A 54 -11.71 -7.21 16.23
CA PRO A 54 -11.41 -8.62 15.97
C PRO A 54 -11.11 -8.91 14.50
N LEU A 55 -11.81 -8.21 13.59
CA LEU A 55 -11.61 -8.36 12.15
C LEU A 55 -10.28 -7.75 11.70
N VAL A 56 -9.84 -6.64 12.32
CA VAL A 56 -8.49 -6.09 12.12
C VAL A 56 -7.43 -7.09 12.52
N SER A 57 -7.53 -7.69 13.71
CA SER A 57 -6.55 -8.71 14.15
C SER A 57 -6.48 -9.89 13.17
N GLN A 58 -7.64 -10.38 12.70
CA GLN A 58 -7.70 -11.47 11.72
C GLN A 58 -7.08 -11.08 10.36
N ALA A 59 -7.35 -9.87 9.88
CA ALA A 59 -6.78 -9.37 8.63
C ALA A 59 -5.26 -9.20 8.72
N VAL A 60 -4.74 -8.70 9.84
CA VAL A 60 -3.30 -8.57 10.09
C VAL A 60 -2.63 -9.94 10.17
N MET A 61 -3.22 -10.90 10.90
CA MET A 61 -2.70 -12.27 10.94
C MET A 61 -2.69 -12.92 9.54
N GLN A 62 -3.76 -12.73 8.77
CA GLN A 62 -3.82 -13.20 7.40
C GLN A 62 -2.73 -12.56 6.54
N TRP A 63 -2.49 -11.26 6.69
CA TRP A 63 -1.41 -10.58 5.99
C TRP A 63 -0.04 -11.15 6.37
N GLN A 64 0.24 -11.37 7.65
CA GLN A 64 1.51 -11.95 8.12
C GLN A 64 1.77 -13.33 7.51
N GLN A 65 0.74 -14.15 7.31
CA GLN A 65 0.87 -15.43 6.61
C GLN A 65 1.22 -15.25 5.13
N ILE A 66 0.60 -14.29 4.44
CA ILE A 66 0.92 -13.96 3.04
C ILE A 66 2.36 -13.44 2.93
N GLU A 67 2.75 -12.52 3.81
CA GLU A 67 4.09 -11.96 3.91
C GLU A 67 5.13 -13.07 4.10
N GLN A 68 4.92 -13.99 5.04
CA GLN A 68 5.80 -15.14 5.26
C GLN A 68 5.94 -16.02 4.01
N GLN A 69 4.86 -16.24 3.26
CA GLN A 69 4.90 -17.00 2.01
C GLN A 69 5.72 -16.28 0.93
N VAL A 70 5.53 -14.97 0.78
CA VAL A 70 6.30 -14.15 -0.19
C VAL A 70 7.78 -14.15 0.18
N CYS A 71 8.10 -13.82 1.43
CA CYS A 71 9.46 -13.83 1.96
C CYS A 71 10.13 -15.21 1.82
N GLY A 72 9.39 -16.28 2.11
CA GLY A 72 9.85 -17.65 1.95
C GLY A 72 10.19 -18.01 0.49
N LYS A 73 9.35 -17.62 -0.47
CA LYS A 73 9.62 -17.82 -1.90
C LYS A 73 10.85 -17.04 -2.37
N LEU A 74 11.04 -15.83 -1.83
CA LEU A 74 12.14 -14.95 -2.18
C LEU A 74 13.45 -15.29 -1.44
N GLY A 75 13.40 -16.18 -0.44
CA GLY A 75 14.56 -16.53 0.38
C GLY A 75 15.11 -15.36 1.21
N MET A 76 14.24 -14.43 1.63
CA MET A 76 14.62 -13.20 2.33
C MET A 76 13.66 -12.90 3.48
N THR A 77 14.15 -12.20 4.50
CA THR A 77 13.30 -11.60 5.55
C THR A 77 12.57 -10.36 5.02
N SER A 78 11.53 -9.91 5.72
CA SER A 78 10.78 -8.70 5.37
C SER A 78 11.67 -7.44 5.35
N GLU A 79 12.63 -7.35 6.27
CA GLU A 79 13.59 -6.24 6.32
C GLU A 79 14.52 -6.24 5.10
N GLN A 80 15.07 -7.41 4.74
CA GLN A 80 15.90 -7.57 3.54
C GLN A 80 15.12 -7.27 2.26
N PHE A 81 13.84 -7.67 2.21
CA PHE A 81 12.94 -7.35 1.11
C PHE A 81 12.76 -5.84 0.98
N LEU A 82 12.40 -5.14 2.06
CA LEU A 82 12.21 -3.69 2.05
C LEU A 82 13.49 -2.95 1.63
N HIS A 83 14.65 -3.33 2.18
CA HIS A 83 15.94 -2.73 1.78
C HIS A 83 16.26 -2.92 0.29
N SER A 84 15.95 -4.11 -0.24
CA SER A 84 16.16 -4.40 -1.67
C SER A 84 15.17 -3.62 -2.54
N PHE A 85 13.90 -3.55 -2.10
CA PHE A 85 12.87 -2.76 -2.75
C PHE A 85 13.22 -1.27 -2.81
N GLU A 86 13.74 -0.68 -1.74
CA GLU A 86 14.11 0.75 -1.73
C GLU A 86 15.18 1.07 -2.77
N LYS A 87 16.17 0.20 -2.94
CA LYS A 87 17.20 0.33 -3.99
C LYS A 87 16.60 0.26 -5.38
N VAL A 88 15.70 -0.70 -5.60
CA VAL A 88 14.95 -0.88 -6.85
C VAL A 88 14.12 0.36 -7.17
N ARG A 89 13.36 0.85 -6.20
CA ARG A 89 12.54 2.06 -6.33
C ARG A 89 13.43 3.27 -6.64
N HIS A 90 14.51 3.46 -5.89
CA HIS A 90 15.42 4.60 -6.09
C HIS A 90 16.06 4.60 -7.48
N ASP A 91 16.50 3.44 -7.96
CA ASP A 91 17.02 3.31 -9.32
C ASP A 91 15.93 3.61 -10.36
N PHE A 92 14.72 3.08 -10.18
CA PHE A 92 13.59 3.34 -11.08
C PHE A 92 13.20 4.83 -11.17
N ILE A 93 13.02 5.51 -10.04
CA ILE A 93 12.63 6.94 -10.03
C ILE A 93 13.74 7.87 -10.54
N SER A 94 14.97 7.39 -10.59
CA SER A 94 16.14 8.13 -11.09
C SER A 94 16.44 7.78 -12.57
N ASP A 95 15.45 7.24 -13.28
CA ASP A 95 15.56 6.78 -14.67
C ASP A 95 16.70 5.76 -14.91
N GLY A 96 17.03 4.99 -13.86
CA GLY A 96 17.98 3.89 -13.90
C GLY A 96 17.41 2.64 -14.59
N LYS A 97 18.29 1.65 -14.79
CA LYS A 97 17.96 0.37 -15.44
C LYS A 97 18.38 -0.86 -14.63
N LYS A 98 19.00 -0.67 -13.47
CA LYS A 98 19.45 -1.76 -12.59
C LYS A 98 18.27 -2.41 -11.85
N TRP A 99 17.15 -1.71 -11.74
CA TRP A 99 15.91 -2.22 -11.16
C TRP A 99 15.34 -3.40 -11.95
N GLU A 100 15.46 -3.42 -13.28
CA GLU A 100 14.84 -4.42 -14.16
C GLU A 100 15.21 -5.88 -13.81
N PRO A 101 16.49 -6.27 -13.76
CA PRO A 101 16.85 -7.66 -13.44
C PRO A 101 16.44 -8.05 -12.01
N ILE A 102 16.45 -7.10 -11.07
CA ILE A 102 16.07 -7.37 -9.68
C ILE A 102 14.56 -7.65 -9.58
N ILE A 103 13.74 -6.82 -10.24
CA ILE A 103 12.29 -7.06 -10.33
C ILE A 103 11.98 -8.35 -11.06
N GLY A 104 12.70 -8.66 -12.13
CA GLY A 104 12.57 -9.94 -12.84
C GLY A 104 12.79 -11.15 -11.92
N ALA A 105 13.77 -11.07 -11.01
CA ALA A 105 14.03 -12.12 -10.03
C ALA A 105 12.97 -12.20 -8.91
N MET A 106 12.34 -11.09 -8.55
CA MET A 106 11.33 -11.04 -7.48
C MET A 106 9.90 -11.36 -7.96
N GLN A 107 9.63 -11.22 -9.25
CA GLN A 107 8.29 -11.24 -9.83
C GLN A 107 7.46 -12.47 -9.41
N ASP A 108 8.01 -13.68 -9.52
CA ASP A 108 7.29 -14.92 -9.22
C ASP A 108 6.98 -15.07 -7.71
N GLY A 109 7.79 -14.43 -6.86
CA GLY A 109 7.58 -14.41 -5.42
C GLY A 109 6.44 -13.48 -5.02
N VAL A 110 6.32 -12.33 -5.68
CA VAL A 110 5.35 -11.27 -5.31
C VAL A 110 4.03 -11.33 -6.07
N ALA A 111 4.00 -11.97 -7.25
CA ALA A 111 2.85 -11.94 -8.15
C ALA A 111 1.56 -12.45 -7.47
N GLY A 112 0.54 -11.59 -7.42
CA GLY A 112 -0.78 -11.90 -6.90
C GLY A 112 -0.88 -11.97 -5.38
N ALA A 113 0.19 -11.66 -4.64
CA ALA A 113 0.17 -11.64 -3.18
C ALA A 113 -0.73 -10.52 -2.63
N VAL A 114 -0.71 -9.36 -3.28
CA VAL A 114 -1.62 -8.24 -2.99
C VAL A 114 -2.62 -8.13 -4.14
N ARG A 115 -3.91 -8.30 -3.84
CA ARG A 115 -4.94 -8.45 -4.89
C ARG A 115 -5.24 -7.17 -5.65
N ASN A 116 -5.25 -6.02 -4.97
CA ASN A 116 -5.66 -4.75 -5.54
C ASN A 116 -5.13 -3.57 -4.73
N MET A 117 -5.35 -2.36 -5.27
CA MET A 117 -5.00 -1.10 -4.60
C MET A 117 -5.81 -0.86 -3.32
N ASP A 118 -6.98 -1.48 -3.16
CA ASP A 118 -7.81 -1.30 -1.97
C ASP A 118 -7.18 -1.97 -0.74
N TRP A 119 -6.53 -3.12 -0.92
CA TRP A 119 -5.71 -3.75 0.11
C TRP A 119 -4.53 -2.86 0.49
N VAL A 120 -3.89 -2.23 -0.50
CA VAL A 120 -2.83 -1.25 -0.23
C VAL A 120 -3.40 -0.11 0.59
N ASN A 121 -4.49 0.54 0.15
CA ASN A 121 -5.12 1.66 0.87
C ASN A 121 -5.49 1.29 2.31
N LEU A 122 -6.06 0.09 2.51
CA LEU A 122 -6.44 -0.42 3.83
C LEU A 122 -5.25 -0.41 4.79
N PHE A 123 -4.13 -1.03 4.41
CA PHE A 123 -2.96 -1.20 5.29
C PHE A 123 -2.00 -0.01 5.29
N SER A 124 -1.87 0.70 4.17
CA SER A 124 -0.90 1.78 3.98
C SER A 124 -1.41 3.12 4.50
N TRP A 125 -2.72 3.28 4.67
CA TRP A 125 -3.33 4.58 4.90
C TRP A 125 -4.49 4.55 5.89
N VAL A 126 -5.48 3.67 5.70
CA VAL A 126 -6.69 3.71 6.51
C VAL A 126 -6.45 3.17 7.92
N LEU A 127 -5.93 1.94 8.05
CA LEU A 127 -5.67 1.34 9.37
C LEU A 127 -4.71 2.17 10.23
N PRO A 128 -3.55 2.64 9.72
CA PRO A 128 -2.66 3.49 10.51
C PRO A 128 -3.30 4.77 11.05
N LYS A 129 -4.29 5.34 10.33
CA LYS A 129 -5.02 6.54 10.77
C LYS A 129 -6.22 6.23 11.66
N ALA A 130 -6.90 5.10 11.43
CA ALA A 130 -8.10 4.70 12.16
C ALA A 130 -7.78 4.07 13.52
N VAL A 131 -6.69 3.30 13.63
CA VAL A 131 -6.27 2.63 14.85
C VAL A 131 -5.24 3.50 15.57
N ARG A 132 -5.65 4.13 16.68
CA ARG A 132 -4.78 4.97 17.51
C ARG A 132 -3.92 4.15 18.46
N GLU A 133 -3.23 3.13 17.96
CA GLU A 133 -2.27 2.38 18.76
C GLU A 133 -0.85 2.94 18.58
N PRO A 134 -0.12 3.24 19.68
CA PRO A 134 1.23 3.81 19.62
C PRO A 134 2.32 2.86 19.09
N GLY A 135 1.97 1.66 18.61
CA GLY A 135 2.89 0.55 18.38
C GLY A 135 3.48 0.40 16.96
N GLY A 136 3.14 1.26 16.00
CA GLY A 136 3.75 1.26 14.65
C GLY A 136 3.51 0.00 13.78
N GLN A 137 2.88 -1.05 14.31
CA GLN A 137 2.68 -2.34 13.61
C GLN A 137 1.95 -2.18 12.27
N TYR A 138 0.89 -1.37 12.23
CA TYR A 138 0.13 -1.14 10.99
C TYR A 138 0.95 -0.38 9.94
N LEU A 139 1.88 0.49 10.35
CA LEU A 139 2.79 1.17 9.43
C LEU A 139 3.78 0.17 8.82
N SER A 140 4.35 -0.73 9.63
CA SER A 140 5.23 -1.78 9.13
C SER A 140 4.53 -2.70 8.13
N VAL A 141 3.30 -3.13 8.45
CA VAL A 141 2.45 -3.90 7.52
C VAL A 141 2.20 -3.09 6.23
N GLY A 142 1.79 -1.83 6.36
CA GLY A 142 1.55 -0.93 5.24
C GLY A 142 2.76 -0.79 4.30
N LYS A 143 3.97 -0.69 4.85
CA LYS A 143 5.22 -0.64 4.07
C LYS A 143 5.42 -1.90 3.23
N VAL A 144 5.29 -3.08 3.83
CA VAL A 144 5.50 -4.35 3.13
C VAL A 144 4.43 -4.59 2.06
N VAL A 145 3.14 -4.37 2.38
CA VAL A 145 2.03 -4.48 1.41
C VAL A 145 2.28 -3.59 0.20
N THR A 146 2.63 -2.33 0.45
CA THR A 146 2.87 -1.33 -0.59
C THR A 146 4.06 -1.75 -1.46
N ALA A 147 5.18 -2.15 -0.87
CA ALA A 147 6.38 -2.57 -1.59
C ALA A 147 6.14 -3.82 -2.46
N ILE A 148 5.44 -4.84 -1.94
CA ILE A 148 5.08 -6.05 -2.70
C ILE A 148 4.25 -5.68 -3.94
N PHE A 149 3.19 -4.88 -3.77
CA PHE A 149 2.35 -4.50 -4.89
C PHE A 149 3.07 -3.56 -5.86
N TYR A 150 3.97 -2.70 -5.36
CA TYR A 150 4.83 -1.86 -6.19
C TYR A 150 5.70 -2.73 -7.10
N CYS A 151 6.40 -3.74 -6.57
CA CYS A 151 7.21 -4.66 -7.38
C CYS A 151 6.38 -5.33 -8.48
N GLU A 152 5.16 -5.77 -8.17
CA GLU A 152 4.26 -6.36 -9.16
C GLU A 152 3.86 -5.35 -10.26
N LEU A 153 3.51 -4.12 -9.89
CA LEU A 153 3.19 -3.07 -10.86
C LEU A 153 4.41 -2.69 -11.71
N LEU A 154 5.59 -2.65 -11.10
CA LEU A 154 6.84 -2.30 -11.77
C LEU A 154 7.23 -3.37 -12.80
N SER A 155 7.06 -4.65 -12.47
CA SER A 155 7.21 -5.76 -13.43
C SER A 155 6.25 -5.62 -14.63
N LYS A 156 4.99 -5.27 -14.39
CA LYS A 156 3.96 -5.17 -15.44
C LYS A 156 4.06 -3.91 -16.29
N TYR A 157 4.47 -2.80 -15.69
CA TYR A 157 4.29 -1.46 -16.26
C TYR A 157 5.55 -0.62 -16.33
N GLY A 158 6.67 -1.04 -15.74
CA GLY A 158 7.88 -0.22 -15.60
C GLY A 158 8.54 0.22 -16.91
N LYS A 159 8.19 -0.41 -18.04
CA LYS A 159 8.67 -0.05 -19.39
C LYS A 159 7.71 0.89 -20.15
N ARG A 160 6.60 1.30 -19.53
CA ARG A 160 5.60 2.16 -20.15
C ARG A 160 5.72 3.56 -19.57
N ASP A 161 6.00 4.53 -20.42
CA ASP A 161 6.01 5.95 -20.04
C ASP A 161 4.65 6.34 -19.43
N GLU A 162 4.70 7.13 -18.36
CA GLU A 162 3.56 7.75 -17.68
C GLU A 162 2.43 6.82 -17.19
N ASN A 163 2.78 5.65 -16.65
CA ASN A 163 1.77 4.74 -16.12
C ASN A 163 1.07 5.26 -14.85
N GLY A 164 -0.26 5.46 -14.93
CA GLY A 164 -1.07 5.92 -13.79
C GLY A 164 -1.06 4.98 -12.58
N TYR A 165 -0.86 3.67 -12.75
CA TYR A 165 -0.75 2.73 -11.62
C TYR A 165 0.54 2.93 -10.83
N LEU A 166 1.66 3.18 -11.52
CA LEU A 166 2.96 3.44 -10.86
C LEU A 166 2.94 4.76 -10.09
N ARG A 167 2.34 5.81 -10.65
CA ARG A 167 2.09 7.07 -9.91
C ARG A 167 1.24 6.84 -8.67
N LYS A 168 0.20 6.00 -8.78
CA LYS A 168 -0.69 5.70 -7.66
C LYS A 168 0.00 4.98 -6.52
N ILE A 169 0.77 3.92 -6.82
CA ILE A 169 1.46 3.17 -5.78
C ILE A 169 2.60 3.97 -5.14
N GLU A 170 3.27 4.83 -5.91
CA GLU A 170 4.29 5.75 -5.39
C GLU A 170 3.70 6.73 -4.37
N ALA A 171 2.50 7.26 -4.59
CA ALA A 171 1.83 8.08 -3.60
C ALA A 171 1.57 7.32 -2.28
N ARG A 172 1.23 6.02 -2.33
CA ARG A 172 1.06 5.19 -1.11
C ARG A 172 2.38 4.92 -0.43
N TRP A 173 3.45 4.71 -1.18
CA TRP A 173 4.80 4.55 -0.62
C TRP A 173 5.25 5.81 0.13
N ARG A 174 4.97 6.99 -0.42
CA ARG A 174 5.21 8.26 0.29
C ARG A 174 4.37 8.35 1.56
N LEU A 175 3.08 8.02 1.50
CA LEU A 175 2.19 8.05 2.66
C LEU A 175 2.70 7.21 3.83
N VAL A 176 3.11 5.96 3.59
CA VAL A 176 3.59 5.07 4.67
C VAL A 176 4.91 5.50 5.30
N ASN A 177 5.68 6.38 4.63
CA ASN A 177 6.94 6.91 5.15
C ASN A 177 6.82 8.32 5.72
N GLU A 178 5.74 9.06 5.43
CA GLU A 178 5.44 10.36 6.05
C GLU A 178 4.56 10.22 7.31
N LEU A 179 3.96 9.03 7.54
CA LEU A 179 3.20 8.70 8.75
C LEU A 179 4.07 8.21 9.93
N THR A 180 5.38 7.99 9.72
CA THR A 180 6.38 7.68 10.75
C THR A 180 7.04 8.94 11.27
#